data_AF-X1DTP3-F1
#
_entry.id   AF-X1DTP3-F1
#
_cell.length_a   1.000
_cell.length_b   1.000
_cell.length_c   1.000
_cell.angle_alpha   90.00
_cell.angle_beta   90.00
_cell.angle_gamma   90.00
#
_symmetry.space_group_name_H-M   'P 1'
#
loop_
_entity.id
_entity.type
_entity.pdbx_description
1 polymer ?
#
loop_
_entity_poly.entity_id
_entity_poly.type
_entity_poly.pdbx_seq_one_letter_code
_entity_poly.pdbx_strand_id
1 'polypeptide(L)'
;MLSLGRLTALVGITAEIFDTLAIKNVYVSNRPQIYRIPTNSGTVQIVSLPWLRRSALLTKEETKNLAFDQINQRLQQALTNVIAAKAQELDRGLPAILAAHVWVSGAQVGSEGSMTIGQEHALLLSNVAHPAFDYIALGHIHKHQVLSHNPPVVYPGSLERLDFSEEEDDKGFYLVEIEPDNETGKRLAARGEPRQRRVSFDFHQVTGRRFLTININIEPRDAEPTSTAL
;
A
#
# COMPACT_ATOMS: atom_id res chain seq x y z
N MET A 1 30.00 -20.32 6.60
CA MET A 1 30.57 -19.00 6.27
C MET A 1 29.39 -18.09 5.95
N LEU A 2 29.05 -17.20 6.90
CA LEU A 2 28.08 -16.08 6.87
C LEU A 2 26.65 -16.37 6.35
N SER A 3 25.78 -16.84 7.25
CA SER A 3 24.32 -16.72 7.14
C SER A 3 23.94 -15.25 7.31
N LEU A 4 23.83 -14.49 6.20
CA LEU A 4 23.15 -13.19 6.23
C LEU A 4 21.67 -13.43 6.53
N GLY A 5 21.22 -12.93 7.69
CA GLY A 5 19.83 -13.02 8.10
C GLY A 5 18.94 -12.26 7.13
N ARG A 6 18.29 -12.98 6.22
CA ARG A 6 17.29 -12.42 5.31
C ARG A 6 15.95 -12.37 6.03
N LEU A 7 15.29 -11.22 6.00
CA LEU A 7 13.89 -11.07 6.39
C LEU A 7 13.06 -11.07 5.12
N THR A 8 12.24 -12.10 4.92
CA THR A 8 11.26 -12.17 3.83
C THR A 8 9.87 -12.01 4.43
N ALA A 9 9.15 -10.95 4.04
CA ALA A 9 7.77 -10.72 4.46
C ALA A 9 6.89 -10.47 3.23
N LEU A 10 5.81 -11.25 3.09
CA LEU A 10 4.76 -10.99 2.11
C LEU A 10 3.66 -10.19 2.79
N VAL A 11 3.51 -8.91 2.43
CA VAL A 11 2.42 -8.06 2.92
C VAL A 11 1.33 -8.05 1.86
N GLY A 12 0.28 -8.83 2.08
CA GLY A 12 -0.93 -8.82 1.28
C GLY A 12 -2.06 -8.11 2.02
N ILE A 13 -2.81 -7.24 1.34
CA ILE A 13 -3.97 -6.55 1.93
C ILE A 13 -5.21 -7.24 1.40
N THR A 14 -5.82 -8.11 2.21
CA THR A 14 -6.98 -8.92 1.82
C THR A 14 -8.18 -8.64 2.74
N ALA A 15 -9.38 -8.97 2.27
CA ALA A 15 -10.65 -8.69 2.96
C ALA A 15 -10.78 -9.41 4.31
N GLU A 16 -11.65 -8.89 5.18
CA GLU A 16 -11.90 -9.28 6.58
C GLU A 16 -12.18 -10.77 6.84
N ILE A 17 -12.46 -11.56 5.78
CA ILE A 17 -12.80 -13.00 5.86
C ILE A 17 -11.69 -13.83 6.52
N PHE A 18 -10.42 -13.43 6.38
CA PHE A 18 -9.29 -14.20 6.92
C PHE A 18 -9.12 -14.15 8.44
N ASP A 19 -9.69 -13.15 9.12
CA ASP A 19 -9.60 -13.06 10.59
C ASP A 19 -10.30 -14.26 11.26
N THR A 20 -11.41 -14.69 10.67
CA THR A 20 -12.22 -15.83 11.14
C THR A 20 -11.50 -17.16 10.97
N LEU A 21 -10.59 -17.27 10.00
CA LEU A 21 -9.92 -18.52 9.65
C LEU A 21 -8.70 -18.82 10.53
N ALA A 22 -8.28 -17.87 11.39
CA ALA A 22 -7.18 -18.01 12.36
C ALA A 22 -5.93 -18.72 11.80
N ILE A 23 -5.58 -18.41 10.55
CA ILE A 23 -4.49 -19.08 9.84
C ILE A 23 -3.17 -18.68 10.47
N LYS A 24 -2.31 -19.67 10.77
CA LYS A 24 -0.98 -19.42 11.33
C LYS A 24 -0.19 -18.47 10.43
N ASN A 25 0.45 -17.47 11.04
CA ASN A 25 1.24 -16.43 10.36
C ASN A 25 0.42 -15.47 9.46
N VAL A 26 -0.91 -15.45 9.59
CA VAL A 26 -1.76 -14.44 8.95
C VAL A 26 -2.19 -13.43 10.01
N TYR A 27 -1.99 -12.16 9.71
CA TYR A 27 -2.32 -11.05 10.60
C TYR A 27 -3.33 -10.15 9.90
N VAL A 28 -4.52 -10.02 10.49
CA VAL A 28 -5.56 -9.10 9.99
C VAL A 28 -5.63 -7.91 10.94
N SER A 29 -5.72 -6.71 10.36
CA SER A 29 -5.81 -5.47 11.11
C SER A 29 -6.96 -4.61 10.59
N ASN A 30 -7.80 -4.15 11.50
CA ASN A 30 -8.91 -3.23 11.23
C ASN A 30 -8.72 -1.86 11.92
N ARG A 31 -7.58 -1.62 12.56
CA ARG A 31 -7.24 -0.34 13.20
C ARG A 31 -5.75 0.00 13.10
N PRO A 32 -5.38 1.28 13.27
CA PRO A 32 -3.98 1.67 13.34
C PRO A 32 -3.26 1.08 14.56
N GLN A 33 -2.27 0.22 14.34
CA GLN A 33 -1.50 -0.40 15.42
C GLN A 33 -0.15 -0.93 14.93
N ILE A 34 0.69 -1.32 15.88
CA ILE A 34 2.04 -1.85 15.62
C ILE A 34 2.06 -3.33 15.99
N TYR A 35 2.32 -4.18 15.00
CA TYR A 35 2.61 -5.59 15.21
C TYR A 35 4.12 -5.77 15.33
N ARG A 36 4.55 -6.59 16.28
CA ARG A 36 5.94 -7.06 16.39
C ARG A 36 5.94 -8.54 16.02
N ILE A 37 6.44 -8.86 14.83
CA ILE A 37 6.41 -10.21 14.28
C ILE A 37 7.81 -10.82 14.43
N PRO A 38 7.98 -11.87 15.25
CA PRO A 38 9.25 -12.58 15.35
C PRO A 38 9.51 -13.37 14.07
N THR A 39 10.73 -13.30 13.57
CA THR A 39 11.20 -14.12 12.44
C THR A 39 12.52 -14.78 12.78
N ASN A 40 12.98 -15.71 11.93
CA ASN A 40 14.27 -16.37 12.11
C ASN A 40 15.46 -15.40 12.10
N SER A 41 15.31 -14.22 11.50
CA SER A 41 16.35 -13.20 11.35
C SER A 41 16.17 -12.01 12.31
N GLY A 42 15.24 -12.11 13.27
CA GLY A 42 14.91 -11.05 14.21
C GLY A 42 13.46 -10.58 14.09
N THR A 43 13.07 -9.65 14.96
CA THR A 43 11.71 -9.11 14.99
C THR A 43 11.54 -7.97 14.00
N VAL A 44 10.46 -8.00 13.23
CA VAL A 44 10.02 -6.88 12.37
C VAL A 44 8.84 -6.15 12.99
N GLN A 45 8.78 -4.84 12.82
CA GLN A 45 7.64 -4.01 13.20
C GLN A 45 6.78 -3.70 11.98
N ILE A 46 5.49 -4.00 12.04
CA ILE A 46 4.53 -3.62 11.01
C ILE A 46 3.54 -2.64 11.60
N VAL A 47 3.56 -1.40 11.10
CA VAL A 47 2.49 -0.43 11.35
C VAL A 47 1.39 -0.71 10.34
N SER A 48 0.24 -1.16 10.82
CA SER A 48 -0.95 -1.31 9.96
C SER A 48 -1.73 -0.01 9.93
N LEU A 49 -2.13 0.43 8.75
CA LEU A 49 -3.08 1.52 8.53
C LEU A 49 -4.16 1.03 7.55
N PRO A 50 -5.23 0.37 8.04
CA PRO A 50 -6.30 -0.12 7.18
C PRO A 50 -7.12 1.04 6.61
N TRP A 51 -8.02 0.73 5.68
CA TRP A 51 -8.94 1.72 5.13
C TRP A 51 -9.87 2.23 6.23
N LEU A 52 -9.74 3.50 6.59
CA LEU A 52 -10.56 4.13 7.62
C LEU A 52 -11.73 4.86 6.97
N ARG A 53 -12.95 4.47 7.35
CA ARG A 53 -14.16 5.19 6.94
C ARG A 53 -14.12 6.60 7.53
N ARG A 54 -14.67 7.58 6.80
CA ARG A 54 -14.74 8.99 7.26
C ARG A 54 -15.30 9.13 8.67
N SER A 55 -16.34 8.34 9.01
CA SER A 55 -16.98 8.33 10.32
C SER A 55 -16.09 7.85 11.47
N ALA A 56 -15.02 7.12 11.17
CA ALA A 56 -14.05 6.67 12.17
C ALA A 56 -12.97 7.73 12.46
N LEU A 57 -12.80 8.70 11.55
CA LEU A 57 -11.78 9.75 11.64
C LEU A 57 -12.36 11.11 12.05
N LEU A 58 -13.60 11.40 11.66
CA LEU A 58 -14.27 12.67 11.94
C LEU A 58 -15.67 12.40 12.48
N THR A 59 -16.02 13.10 13.56
CA THR A 59 -17.37 13.07 14.11
C THR A 59 -18.34 13.87 13.24
N LYS A 60 -19.64 13.56 13.36
CA LYS A 60 -20.69 14.31 12.63
C LYS A 60 -20.64 15.81 12.96
N GLU A 61 -20.36 16.18 14.20
CA GLU A 61 -20.26 17.58 14.62
C GLU A 61 -19.08 18.30 13.96
N GLU A 62 -17.93 17.64 13.86
CA GLU A 62 -16.74 18.20 13.18
C GLU A 62 -16.96 18.43 11.68
N THR A 63 -17.87 17.68 11.06
CA THR A 63 -18.19 17.77 9.62
C THR A 63 -19.38 18.66 9.28
N LYS A 64 -20.23 19.03 10.25
CA LYS A 64 -21.59 19.55 10.03
C LYS A 64 -21.68 20.82 9.19
N ASN A 65 -20.61 21.62 9.13
CA ASN A 65 -20.55 22.91 8.44
C ASN A 65 -19.32 23.03 7.52
N LEU A 66 -18.72 21.91 7.11
CA LEU A 66 -17.53 21.94 6.27
C LEU A 66 -17.87 21.68 4.81
N ALA A 67 -17.21 22.41 3.92
CA ALA A 67 -17.18 22.06 2.50
C ALA A 67 -16.41 20.74 2.29
N PHE A 68 -16.67 20.08 1.16
CA PHE A 68 -16.05 18.80 0.80
C PHE A 68 -14.51 18.85 0.88
N ASP A 69 -13.89 19.91 0.36
CA ASP A 69 -12.44 20.07 0.37
C ASP A 69 -11.88 20.23 1.79
N GLN A 70 -12.61 20.91 2.69
CA GLN A 70 -12.22 21.05 4.09
C GLN A 70 -12.30 19.72 4.84
N ILE A 71 -13.30 18.89 4.51
CA ILE A 71 -13.41 17.53 5.05
C ILE A 71 -12.20 16.70 4.58
N ASN A 72 -11.85 16.76 3.30
CA ASN A 72 -10.71 16.03 2.74
C ASN A 72 -9.38 16.45 3.39
N GLN A 73 -9.15 17.75 3.58
CA GLN A 73 -7.98 18.26 4.28
C GLN A 73 -7.89 17.72 5.72
N ARG A 74 -9.02 17.68 6.45
CA ARG A 74 -9.04 17.12 7.81
C ARG A 74 -8.78 15.63 7.83
N LEU A 75 -9.33 14.86 6.89
CA LEU A 75 -9.07 13.42 6.77
C LEU A 75 -7.59 13.16 6.47
N GLN A 76 -7.00 13.89 5.53
CA GLN A 76 -5.58 13.82 5.20
C GLN A 76 -4.72 14.14 6.44
N GLN A 77 -5.06 15.20 7.18
CA GLN A 77 -4.34 15.57 8.39
C GLN A 77 -4.45 14.49 9.48
N ALA A 78 -5.64 13.92 9.69
CA ALA A 78 -5.86 12.88 10.68
C ALA A 78 -5.02 11.62 10.37
N LEU A 79 -5.03 11.17 9.12
CA LEU A 79 -4.22 10.03 8.67
C LEU A 79 -2.72 10.31 8.80
N THR A 80 -2.27 11.50 8.39
CA THR A 80 -0.88 11.93 8.55
C THR A 80 -0.45 11.90 10.01
N ASN A 81 -1.30 12.39 10.92
CA ASN A 81 -1.02 12.38 12.35
C ASN A 81 -0.93 10.95 12.91
N VAL A 82 -1.78 10.04 12.45
CA VAL A 82 -1.72 8.62 12.82
C VAL A 82 -0.39 7.99 12.39
N ILE A 83 0.04 8.22 11.14
CA ILE A 83 1.33 7.72 10.63
C ILE A 83 2.49 8.28 11.47
N ALA A 84 2.50 9.60 11.70
CA ALA A 84 3.54 10.26 12.46
C ALA A 84 3.60 9.76 13.92
N ALA A 85 2.46 9.62 14.59
CA ALA A 85 2.39 9.12 15.96
C ALA A 85 2.90 7.67 16.05
N LYS A 86 2.45 6.79 15.14
CA LYS A 86 2.90 5.39 15.10
C LYS A 86 4.39 5.29 14.77
N ALA A 87 4.92 6.18 13.93
CA ALA A 87 6.34 6.23 13.64
C ALA A 87 7.20 6.61 14.88
N GLN A 88 6.69 7.43 15.80
CA GLN A 88 7.41 7.75 17.04
C GLN A 88 7.42 6.59 18.05
N GLU A 89 6.43 5.70 17.99
CA GLU A 89 6.35 4.50 18.85
C GLU A 89 7.29 3.36 18.37
N LEU A 90 7.91 3.50 17.20
CA LEU A 90 8.79 2.47 16.64
C LEU A 90 10.12 2.37 17.40
N ASP A 91 10.60 1.13 17.56
CA ASP A 91 11.94 0.88 18.03
C ASP A 91 12.89 1.01 16.84
N ARG A 92 13.74 2.04 16.88
CA ARG A 92 14.69 2.32 15.81
C ARG A 92 15.69 1.17 15.61
N GLY A 93 15.91 0.30 16.60
CA GLY A 93 16.75 -0.89 16.46
C GLY A 93 16.17 -1.97 15.54
N LEU A 94 14.86 -1.96 15.29
CA LEU A 94 14.18 -2.98 14.50
C LEU A 94 13.82 -2.49 13.09
N PRO A 95 13.75 -3.39 12.09
CA PRO A 95 13.19 -3.07 10.79
C PRO A 95 11.69 -2.73 10.91
N ALA A 96 11.26 -1.69 10.21
CA ALA A 96 9.90 -1.19 10.28
C ALA A 96 9.24 -1.06 8.91
N ILE A 97 8.02 -1.58 8.79
CA ILE A 97 7.20 -1.54 7.57
C ILE A 97 5.91 -0.79 7.88
N LEU A 98 5.51 0.13 6.98
CA LEU A 98 4.14 0.66 6.96
C LEU A 98 3.32 -0.16 5.96
N ALA A 99 2.26 -0.80 6.43
CA ALA A 99 1.28 -1.48 5.59
C ALA A 99 -0.01 -0.65 5.60
N ALA A 100 -0.28 0.09 4.51
CA ALA A 100 -1.38 1.06 4.46
C ALA A 100 -2.33 0.83 3.28
N HIS A 101 -3.64 0.81 3.55
CA HIS A 101 -4.68 0.79 2.53
C HIS A 101 -5.21 2.21 2.35
N VAL A 102 -4.54 2.98 1.49
CA VAL A 102 -4.82 4.40 1.26
C VAL A 102 -4.52 4.75 -0.19
N TRP A 103 -5.12 5.82 -0.70
CA TRP A 103 -4.70 6.41 -1.95
C TRP A 103 -3.59 7.45 -1.72
N VAL A 104 -2.52 7.36 -2.51
CA VAL A 104 -1.43 8.34 -2.55
C VAL A 104 -1.45 9.13 -3.87
N SER A 105 -1.35 10.45 -3.78
CA SER A 105 -1.31 11.35 -4.93
C SER A 105 -0.18 10.99 -5.89
N GLY A 106 -0.48 10.98 -7.19
CA GLY A 106 0.46 10.58 -8.24
C GLY A 106 0.41 9.09 -8.59
N ALA A 107 -0.37 8.28 -7.87
CA ALA A 107 -0.61 6.89 -8.27
C ALA A 107 -1.42 6.82 -9.58
N GLN A 108 -0.99 5.92 -10.47
CA GLN A 108 -1.69 5.57 -11.70
C GLN A 108 -2.87 4.67 -11.39
N VAL A 109 -4.03 4.97 -11.99
CA VAL A 109 -5.27 4.21 -11.82
C VAL A 109 -5.81 3.78 -13.18
N GLY A 110 -6.54 2.66 -13.21
CA GLY A 110 -7.29 2.24 -14.39
C GLY A 110 -8.38 3.25 -14.77
N SER A 111 -8.88 3.16 -16.00
CA SER A 111 -9.89 4.07 -16.54
C SER A 111 -11.19 4.07 -15.72
N GLU A 112 -11.59 2.92 -15.19
CA GLU A 112 -12.79 2.82 -14.33
C GLU A 112 -12.56 3.40 -12.93
N GLY A 113 -11.37 3.20 -12.36
CA GLY A 113 -10.97 3.80 -11.10
C GLY A 113 -11.03 5.33 -11.16
N SER A 114 -10.59 5.94 -12.26
CA SER A 114 -10.54 7.40 -12.42
C SER A 114 -11.89 8.10 -12.19
N MET A 115 -13.02 7.44 -12.50
CA MET A 115 -14.37 8.02 -12.34
C MET A 115 -14.86 8.05 -10.89
N THR A 116 -14.56 7.03 -10.07
CA THR A 116 -14.97 6.96 -8.65
C THR A 116 -13.98 7.65 -7.72
N ILE A 117 -12.70 7.61 -8.07
CA ILE A 117 -11.58 8.10 -7.28
C ILE A 117 -11.55 9.63 -7.17
N GLY A 118 -12.17 10.36 -8.11
CA GLY A 118 -12.31 11.83 -8.03
C GLY A 118 -13.02 12.36 -6.77
N GLN A 119 -13.63 11.50 -5.96
CA GLN A 119 -14.29 11.86 -4.70
C GLN A 119 -13.58 11.31 -3.43
N GLU A 120 -12.42 10.68 -3.59
CA GLU A 120 -11.64 10.13 -2.48
C GLU A 120 -10.50 11.06 -2.07
N HIS A 121 -10.05 10.93 -0.82
CA HIS A 121 -8.96 11.74 -0.29
C HIS A 121 -7.63 11.04 -0.57
N ALA A 122 -6.75 11.71 -1.30
CA ALA A 122 -5.39 11.24 -1.53
C ALA A 122 -4.43 11.85 -0.50
N LEU A 123 -3.55 11.02 0.06
CA LEU A 123 -2.42 11.50 0.85
C LEU A 123 -1.30 11.95 -0.09
N LEU A 124 -0.58 13.02 0.24
CA LEU A 124 0.65 13.33 -0.48
C LEU A 124 1.69 12.24 -0.20
N LEU A 125 2.51 11.93 -1.19
CA LEU A 125 3.61 10.98 -1.04
C LEU A 125 4.51 11.32 0.15
N SER A 126 4.77 12.60 0.40
CA SER A 126 5.56 13.08 1.53
C SER A 126 4.94 12.80 2.90
N ASN A 127 3.61 12.66 3.00
CA ASN A 127 2.95 12.29 4.24
C ASN A 127 3.12 10.79 4.57
N VAL A 128 3.39 9.97 3.56
CA VAL A 128 3.46 8.50 3.69
C VAL A 128 4.91 7.99 3.67
N ALA A 129 5.79 8.62 2.88
CA ALA A 129 7.22 8.31 2.74
C ALA A 129 8.03 8.74 3.99
N HIS A 130 7.58 8.33 5.17
CA HIS A 130 8.18 8.72 6.43
C HIS A 130 9.48 7.93 6.69
N PRO A 131 10.60 8.59 7.03
CA PRO A 131 11.93 7.96 7.09
C PRO A 131 12.09 6.93 8.22
N ALA A 132 11.15 6.85 9.16
CA ALA A 132 11.16 5.81 10.18
C ALA A 132 10.92 4.41 9.59
N PHE A 133 10.22 4.32 8.46
CA PHE A 133 9.95 3.06 7.77
C PHE A 133 11.07 2.72 6.78
N ASP A 134 11.42 1.44 6.75
CA ASP A 134 12.36 0.88 5.79
C ASP A 134 11.64 0.48 4.48
N TYR A 135 10.35 0.15 4.55
CA TYR A 135 9.50 -0.16 3.39
C TYR A 135 8.05 0.27 3.64
N ILE A 136 7.38 0.80 2.61
CA ILE A 136 5.96 1.17 2.66
C ILE A 136 5.19 0.32 1.64
N ALA A 137 4.42 -0.64 2.16
CA ALA A 137 3.51 -1.49 1.41
C ALA A 137 2.13 -0.85 1.33
N LEU A 138 1.73 -0.39 0.14
CA LEU A 138 0.43 0.22 -0.09
C LEU A 138 -0.57 -0.78 -0.68
N GLY A 139 -1.85 -0.53 -0.43
CA GLY A 139 -2.99 -1.14 -1.13
C GLY A 139 -4.06 -0.08 -1.37
N HIS A 140 -5.10 -0.43 -2.14
CA HIS A 140 -6.17 0.43 -2.72
C HIS A 140 -6.10 0.46 -4.24
N ILE A 141 -4.88 0.54 -4.78
CA ILE A 141 -4.65 0.66 -6.22
C ILE A 141 -4.29 -0.72 -6.80
N HIS A 142 -5.03 -1.14 -7.82
CA HIS A 142 -4.89 -2.47 -8.43
C HIS A 142 -3.78 -2.58 -9.48
N LYS A 143 -3.22 -1.43 -9.90
CA LYS A 143 -2.06 -1.35 -10.78
C LYS A 143 -0.77 -1.36 -9.96
N HIS A 144 0.11 -2.31 -10.25
CA HIS A 144 1.43 -2.37 -9.61
C HIS A 144 2.29 -1.16 -10.03
N GLN A 145 2.96 -0.53 -9.07
CA GLN A 145 3.79 0.66 -9.31
C GLN A 145 4.63 1.03 -8.09
N VAL A 146 5.74 1.72 -8.36
CA VAL A 146 6.65 2.26 -7.35
C VAL A 146 6.55 3.79 -7.37
N LEU A 147 6.11 4.38 -6.26
CA LEU A 147 5.95 5.83 -6.12
C LEU A 147 7.23 6.52 -5.61
N SER A 148 8.04 5.79 -4.85
CA SER A 148 9.34 6.25 -4.34
C SER A 148 10.27 5.05 -4.18
N HIS A 149 11.56 5.26 -4.38
CA HIS A 149 12.60 4.26 -4.09
C HIS A 149 13.28 4.50 -2.74
N ASN A 150 13.13 5.67 -2.13
CA ASN A 150 13.79 5.99 -0.86
C ASN A 150 12.94 6.87 0.08
N PRO A 151 12.35 6.31 1.16
CA PRO A 151 12.12 4.87 1.35
C PRO A 151 11.22 4.32 0.23
N PRO A 152 11.29 3.01 -0.09
CA PRO A 152 10.40 2.40 -1.06
C PRO A 152 8.92 2.58 -0.69
N VAL A 153 8.12 3.12 -1.61
CA VAL A 153 6.67 3.28 -1.47
C VAL A 153 6.02 2.60 -2.66
N VAL A 154 5.33 1.48 -2.41
CA VAL A 154 5.00 0.52 -3.47
C VAL A 154 3.55 0.08 -3.37
N TYR A 155 2.83 0.14 -4.49
CA TYR A 155 1.60 -0.62 -4.69
C TYR A 155 1.97 -1.92 -5.41
N PRO A 156 1.68 -3.11 -4.84
CA PRO A 156 1.85 -4.38 -5.52
C PRO A 156 0.79 -4.61 -6.61
N GLY A 157 -0.30 -3.83 -6.59
CA GLY A 157 -1.48 -4.09 -7.41
C GLY A 157 -2.30 -5.26 -6.89
N SER A 158 -3.29 -5.66 -7.67
CA SER A 158 -4.05 -6.89 -7.45
C SER A 158 -3.26 -8.12 -7.92
N LEU A 159 -3.59 -9.30 -7.37
CA LEU A 159 -3.04 -10.57 -7.87
C LEU A 159 -3.74 -11.05 -9.15
N GLU A 160 -4.92 -10.50 -9.44
CA GLU A 160 -5.76 -10.85 -10.59
C GLU A 160 -6.32 -9.60 -11.25
N ARG A 161 -6.72 -9.71 -12.52
CA ARG A 161 -7.45 -8.65 -13.22
C ARG A 161 -8.89 -8.60 -12.73
N LEU A 162 -9.30 -7.43 -12.24
CA LEU A 162 -10.66 -7.24 -11.71
C LEU A 162 -11.61 -6.61 -12.73
N ASP A 163 -11.09 -5.78 -13.62
CA ASP A 163 -11.84 -5.17 -14.73
C ASP A 163 -11.00 -5.13 -16.02
N PHE A 164 -11.63 -4.71 -17.13
CA PHE A 164 -10.99 -4.67 -18.45
C PHE A 164 -9.94 -3.56 -18.60
N SER A 165 -9.95 -2.53 -17.75
CA SER A 165 -8.90 -1.51 -17.76
C SER A 165 -7.55 -2.07 -17.30
N GLU A 166 -7.56 -3.23 -16.65
CA GLU A 166 -6.38 -3.96 -16.17
C GLU A 166 -5.87 -5.02 -17.16
N GLU A 167 -6.39 -5.08 -18.40
CA GLU A 167 -6.00 -6.08 -19.41
C GLU A 167 -4.47 -6.18 -19.59
N GLU A 168 -3.82 -5.04 -19.76
CA GLU A 168 -2.38 -4.93 -20.01
C GLU A 168 -1.53 -4.85 -18.72
N ASP A 169 -2.15 -4.88 -17.54
CA ASP A 169 -1.42 -4.76 -16.28
C ASP A 169 -0.77 -6.10 -15.89
N ASP A 170 0.51 -6.06 -15.53
CA ASP A 170 1.17 -7.18 -14.88
C ASP A 170 0.63 -7.36 -13.45
N LYS A 171 0.31 -8.61 -13.11
CA LYS A 171 -0.21 -8.98 -11.79
C LYS A 171 0.83 -9.77 -11.02
N GLY A 172 0.92 -9.58 -9.71
CA GLY A 172 2.00 -10.18 -8.94
C GLY A 172 2.12 -9.65 -7.53
N PHE A 173 3.26 -9.94 -6.92
CA PHE A 173 3.58 -9.49 -5.56
C PHE A 173 5.05 -9.08 -5.48
N TYR A 174 5.40 -8.29 -4.46
CA TYR A 174 6.78 -7.95 -4.18
C TYR A 174 7.38 -8.91 -3.15
N LEU A 175 8.55 -9.45 -3.46
CA LEU A 175 9.46 -10.06 -2.49
C LEU A 175 10.35 -8.94 -1.94
N VAL A 176 10.21 -8.63 -0.65
CA VAL A 176 11.00 -7.58 0.01
C VAL A 176 12.01 -8.23 0.95
N GLU A 177 13.28 -7.83 0.80
CA GLU A 177 14.36 -8.18 1.72
C GLU A 177 14.86 -6.91 2.42
N ILE A 178 14.82 -6.91 3.75
CA ILE A 178 15.36 -5.83 4.58
C ILE A 178 16.55 -6.37 5.36
N GLU A 179 17.71 -5.74 5.19
CA GLU A 179 18.91 -6.19 5.86
C GLU A 179 18.96 -5.77 7.34
N PRO A 180 19.46 -6.65 8.22
CA PRO A 180 19.73 -6.29 9.59
C PRO A 180 20.80 -5.20 9.64
N ASP A 181 20.69 -4.32 10.63
CA ASP A 181 21.70 -3.30 10.91
C ASP A 181 22.90 -3.96 11.62
N ASN A 182 23.80 -4.51 10.83
CA ASN A 182 24.87 -5.41 11.28
C ASN A 182 25.98 -4.71 12.08
N GLU A 183 26.00 -3.37 12.15
CA GLU A 183 27.12 -2.65 12.76
C GLU A 183 26.87 -2.14 14.18
N THR A 184 25.65 -2.07 14.72
CA THR A 184 25.47 -1.69 16.15
C THR A 184 24.07 -1.90 16.75
N GLY A 185 23.09 -2.42 16.01
CA GLY A 185 21.70 -2.49 16.49
C GLY A 185 21.09 -1.11 16.78
N LYS A 186 21.69 -0.02 16.28
CA LYS A 186 21.25 1.36 16.47
C LYS A 186 21.29 2.09 15.13
N ARG A 187 20.12 2.61 14.70
CA ARG A 187 19.95 3.56 13.57
C ARG A 187 20.63 4.92 13.77
N LEU A 188 21.73 4.99 14.50
CA LEU A 188 22.54 6.20 14.65
C LEU A 188 23.92 5.88 14.10
N ALA A 189 24.31 6.54 13.00
CA ALA A 189 25.72 6.62 12.65
C ALA A 189 26.50 7.19 13.84
N ALA A 190 27.82 6.94 13.90
CA ALA A 190 28.73 7.57 14.89
C ALA A 190 28.65 9.11 14.93
N ARG A 191 27.98 9.74 13.95
CA ARG A 191 27.74 11.20 13.84
C ARG A 191 26.29 11.63 14.08
N GLY A 192 25.40 10.73 14.54
CA GLY A 192 24.01 11.07 14.85
C GLY A 192 23.05 11.15 13.66
N GLU A 193 23.51 10.83 12.45
CA GLU A 193 22.64 10.75 11.27
C GLU A 193 21.88 9.43 11.20
N PRO A 194 20.59 9.43 10.79
CA PRO A 194 19.83 8.20 10.59
C PRO A 194 20.49 7.33 9.51
N ARG A 195 20.99 6.16 9.88
CA ARG A 195 21.34 5.13 8.89
C ARG A 195 20.06 4.44 8.43
N GLN A 196 19.89 4.37 7.12
CA GLN A 196 18.79 3.65 6.49
C GLN A 196 19.25 2.22 6.19
N ARG A 197 18.40 1.23 6.49
CA ARG A 197 18.71 -0.17 6.18
C ARG A 197 18.76 -0.37 4.67
N ARG A 198 19.58 -1.32 4.23
CA ARG A 198 19.53 -1.75 2.83
C ARG A 198 18.24 -2.54 2.62
N VAL A 199 17.47 -2.12 1.62
CA VAL A 199 16.20 -2.76 1.25
C VAL A 199 16.23 -3.06 -0.25
N SER A 200 15.95 -4.31 -0.60
CA SER A 200 15.65 -4.73 -1.98
C SER A 200 14.20 -5.19 -2.06
N PHE A 201 13.58 -4.97 -3.21
CA PHE A 201 12.20 -5.36 -3.46
C PHE A 201 12.05 -5.74 -4.93
N ASP A 202 11.65 -6.98 -5.18
CA ASP A 202 11.58 -7.57 -6.52
C ASP A 202 10.14 -7.96 -6.83
N PHE A 203 9.63 -7.55 -7.98
CA PHE A 203 8.28 -7.91 -8.41
C PHE A 203 8.27 -9.30 -9.03
N HIS A 204 7.48 -10.20 -8.45
CA HIS A 204 7.23 -11.54 -8.95
C HIS A 204 5.87 -11.57 -9.63
N GLN A 205 5.90 -11.64 -10.95
CA GLN A 205 4.69 -11.75 -11.76
C GLN A 205 4.03 -13.12 -11.55
N VAL A 206 2.71 -13.12 -11.45
CA VAL A 206 1.88 -14.33 -11.42
C VAL A 206 1.05 -14.42 -12.69
N THR A 207 0.74 -15.65 -13.10
CA THR A 207 -0.16 -15.89 -14.22
C THR A 207 -1.60 -15.74 -13.74
N GLY A 208 -2.18 -14.57 -13.95
CA GLY A 208 -3.60 -14.32 -13.72
C GLY A 208 -4.48 -14.69 -14.92
N ARG A 209 -5.80 -14.55 -14.75
CA ARG A 209 -6.77 -14.67 -15.85
C ARG A 209 -6.46 -13.63 -16.93
N ARG A 210 -6.46 -14.09 -18.19
CA ARG A 210 -6.32 -13.20 -19.35
C ARG A 210 -7.66 -12.54 -19.67
N PHE A 211 -7.61 -11.24 -19.88
CA PHE A 211 -8.70 -10.47 -20.46
C PHE A 211 -8.33 -10.20 -21.92
N LEU A 212 -9.33 -10.02 -22.77
CA LEU A 212 -9.14 -9.67 -24.17
C LEU A 212 -10.18 -8.61 -24.51
N THR A 213 -9.74 -7.39 -24.83
CA THR A 213 -10.64 -6.36 -25.33
C THR A 213 -10.82 -6.50 -26.82
N ILE A 214 -12.08 -6.72 -27.23
CA ILE A 214 -12.47 -6.70 -28.64
C ILE A 214 -12.91 -5.27 -28.96
N ASN A 215 -12.07 -4.54 -29.69
CA ASN A 215 -12.38 -3.19 -30.12
C ASN A 215 -13.21 -3.22 -31.40
N ILE A 216 -14.45 -2.74 -31.32
CA ILE A 216 -15.40 -2.73 -32.43
C ILE A 216 -15.73 -1.27 -32.73
N ASN A 217 -15.38 -0.81 -33.93
CA ASN A 217 -15.74 0.51 -34.39
C ASN A 217 -17.13 0.44 -35.07
N ILE A 218 -18.15 0.96 -34.39
CA ILE A 218 -19.50 1.05 -34.94
C ILE A 218 -19.69 2.46 -35.49
N GLU A 219 -19.82 2.58 -36.81
CA GLU A 219 -20.08 3.85 -37.45
C GLU A 219 -21.46 4.40 -37.02
N PRO A 220 -21.64 5.73 -36.81
CA PRO A 220 -22.91 6.30 -36.34
C PRO A 220 -24.13 6.05 -37.24
N ARG A 221 -23.92 5.56 -38.46
CA ARG A 221 -24.96 5.23 -39.46
C ARG A 221 -25.06 3.74 -39.74
N ASP A 222 -24.44 2.90 -38.92
CA ASP A 222 -24.52 1.46 -39.08
C ASP A 222 -25.98 1.01 -38.90
N ALA A 223 -26.50 0.36 -39.93
CA ALA A 223 -27.88 -0.13 -39.95
C ALA A 223 -28.04 -1.40 -39.12
N GLU A 224 -26.96 -2.15 -38.89
CA GLU A 224 -26.97 -3.41 -38.14
C GLU A 224 -25.77 -3.51 -37.16
N PRO A 225 -25.72 -2.61 -36.16
CA PRO A 225 -24.59 -2.51 -35.23
C PRO A 225 -24.32 -3.79 -34.42
N THR A 226 -25.35 -4.63 -34.22
CA THR A 226 -25.21 -5.93 -33.55
C THR A 226 -24.44 -6.93 -34.40
N SER A 227 -24.58 -6.89 -35.73
CA SER A 227 -23.83 -7.75 -36.67
C SER A 227 -22.37 -7.32 -36.74
N THR A 228 -22.11 -6.02 -36.70
CA THR A 228 -20.76 -5.44 -36.66
C THR A 228 -20.02 -5.78 -35.35
N ALA A 229 -20.76 -6.07 -34.28
CA ALA A 229 -20.21 -6.34 -32.96
C ALA A 229 -19.97 -7.83 -32.62
N LEU A 230 -20.35 -8.76 -33.49
CA LEU A 230 -20.27 -10.22 -33.28
C LEU A 230 -19.31 -10.88 -34.27
#